data_AF-A0A838IRC7-F1
#
_entry.id   AF-A0A838IRC7-F1
#
_cell.length_a   1.000
_cell.length_b   1.000
_cell.length_c   1.000
_cell.angle_alpha   90.00
_cell.angle_beta   90.00
_cell.angle_gamma   90.00
#
_symmetry.space_group_name_H-M   'P 1'
#
loop_
_entity.id
_entity.type
_entity.pdbx_description
1 polymer ?
#
loop_
_entity_poly.entity_id
_entity_poly.type
_entity_poly.pdbx_seq_one_letter_code
_entity_poly.pdbx_strand_id
1 'polypeptide(L)'
;MRVSNVGIGPPGRASHGPAGYGDRVSSPRRTRVFERFERLSIRTGSVTIEAVVGGQGPPVLLLHGYPQSHVMWHLVAPALAEQFTVVATDLRGYGDSSKPTGDAEHRTYSKRSMARDQVEVMTALGFERFAVVGHDRGGRVGHRLALDHPERLTGLAVLDIVPTFHVFDAVDRFMAIAYYHWFFLAQPHDLPERLIGGDPRLYLHRKIGGWGTGLDVFAPEALAEYERCFDAATIHASCEDYRAAASCDLEHDEADRGRRLSLPLLVLWGAKGVVHQAYDVLEVWRDYATDVRGGSIPSGHYLAEECPEETTAALRSFLAALPSEPDAPPAGAPK
;
A
#
# COMPACT_ATOMS: atom_id res chain seq x y z
N MET A 1 68.80 -16.41 46.11
CA MET A 1 67.62 -15.91 46.84
C MET A 1 66.56 -15.57 45.80
N ARG A 2 65.44 -16.31 45.82
CA ARG A 2 64.34 -16.20 44.84
C ARG A 2 63.59 -14.89 45.04
N VAL A 3 63.24 -14.19 43.97
CA VAL A 3 62.01 -13.40 43.90
C VAL A 3 61.41 -13.58 42.51
N SER A 4 60.33 -14.33 42.46
CA SER A 4 59.42 -14.54 41.33
C SER A 4 58.39 -13.42 41.33
N ASN A 5 58.14 -12.81 40.17
CA ASN A 5 56.99 -11.92 39.97
C ASN A 5 56.22 -12.31 38.70
N VAL A 6 54.91 -12.27 38.86
CA VAL A 6 53.85 -12.88 38.07
C VAL A 6 53.58 -12.06 36.79
N GLY A 7 53.49 -12.75 35.65
CA GLY A 7 53.10 -12.16 34.37
C GLY A 7 51.59 -12.00 34.24
N ILE A 8 51.14 -10.78 33.95
CA ILE A 8 49.77 -10.46 33.54
C ILE A 8 49.76 -10.39 32.01
N GLY A 9 49.04 -11.30 31.35
CA GLY A 9 48.82 -11.29 29.91
C GLY A 9 47.76 -10.26 29.49
N PRO A 10 47.81 -9.73 28.25
CA PRO A 10 46.84 -8.75 27.77
C PRO A 10 45.51 -9.41 27.37
N PRO A 11 44.39 -8.67 27.42
CA PRO A 11 43.07 -9.21 27.11
C PRO A 11 42.84 -9.38 25.60
N GLY A 12 42.14 -10.46 25.25
CA GLY A 12 41.78 -10.82 23.88
C GLY A 12 40.80 -9.84 23.24
N ARG A 13 40.96 -9.67 21.92
CA ARG A 13 40.07 -8.89 21.06
C ARG A 13 38.74 -9.62 20.88
N ALA A 14 37.65 -8.99 21.32
CA ALA A 14 36.30 -9.40 20.98
C ALA A 14 35.93 -8.89 19.58
N SER A 15 35.36 -9.79 18.78
CA SER A 15 34.78 -9.55 17.46
C SER A 15 33.52 -8.69 17.54
N HIS A 16 33.47 -7.61 16.75
CA HIS A 16 32.26 -6.81 16.56
C HIS A 16 31.29 -7.50 15.59
N GLY A 17 30.16 -7.99 16.13
CA GLY A 17 28.94 -8.22 15.36
C GLY A 17 28.10 -6.93 15.32
N PRO A 18 27.20 -6.74 14.34
CA PRO A 18 26.43 -5.52 14.24
C PRO A 18 25.39 -5.43 15.37
N ALA A 19 25.19 -4.20 15.82
CA ALA A 19 24.47 -3.81 17.02
C ALA A 19 22.96 -4.11 16.96
N GLY A 20 22.42 -4.54 18.10
CA GLY A 20 21.00 -4.82 18.29
C GLY A 20 20.13 -3.56 18.27
N TYR A 21 18.94 -3.71 17.68
CA TYR A 21 17.86 -2.74 17.69
C TYR A 21 17.44 -2.41 19.13
N GLY A 22 17.58 -1.14 19.52
CA GLY A 22 17.24 -0.61 20.84
C GLY A 22 15.74 -0.38 21.07
N ASP A 23 15.34 -0.62 22.32
CA ASP A 23 14.12 -0.24 23.05
C ASP A 23 12.76 -0.35 22.35
N ARG A 24 12.21 -1.57 22.41
CA ARG A 24 10.84 -1.94 22.02
C ARG A 24 9.87 -1.69 23.16
N VAL A 25 8.95 -0.74 22.99
CA VAL A 25 7.73 -0.68 23.81
C VAL A 25 6.70 -1.64 23.19
N SER A 26 6.54 -2.83 23.77
CA SER A 26 5.51 -3.78 23.35
C SER A 26 4.14 -3.35 23.88
N SER A 27 3.23 -2.96 22.99
CA SER A 27 1.81 -2.73 23.31
C SER A 27 1.03 -4.07 23.37
N PRO A 28 0.06 -4.25 24.29
CA PRO A 28 -0.59 -5.54 24.51
C PRO A 28 -1.64 -5.88 23.42
N ARG A 29 -1.40 -7.04 22.78
CA ARG A 29 -2.32 -7.96 22.05
C ARG A 29 -3.56 -7.35 21.37
N ARG A 30 -3.42 -6.99 20.09
CA ARG A 30 -4.51 -6.88 19.10
C ARG A 30 -4.36 -7.93 17.99
N THR A 31 -5.41 -8.74 17.85
CA THR A 31 -5.91 -9.54 16.70
C THR A 31 -4.92 -10.43 15.89
N ARG A 32 -5.23 -11.74 15.75
CA ARG A 32 -4.44 -12.79 15.04
C ARG A 32 -4.47 -12.68 13.49
N VAL A 33 -4.50 -11.47 12.92
CA VAL A 33 -4.65 -11.30 11.45
C VAL A 33 -3.31 -11.35 10.68
N PHE A 34 -2.17 -11.40 11.37
CA PHE A 34 -0.85 -11.62 10.77
C PHE A 34 0.05 -12.42 11.71
N GLU A 35 -0.22 -13.72 11.86
CA GLU A 35 0.68 -14.58 12.62
C GLU A 35 2.07 -14.59 11.94
N ARG A 36 3.14 -14.44 12.74
CA ARG A 36 4.56 -14.42 12.29
C ARG A 36 5.01 -13.18 11.49
N PHE A 37 4.21 -12.10 11.48
CA PHE A 37 4.68 -10.80 11.02
C PHE A 37 5.07 -9.93 12.22
N GLU A 38 6.12 -9.13 12.07
CA GLU A 38 6.52 -8.09 13.01
C GLU A 38 5.75 -6.81 12.71
N ARG A 39 5.18 -6.18 13.74
CA ARG A 39 4.55 -4.85 13.63
C ARG A 39 5.60 -3.78 13.87
N LEU A 40 5.66 -2.79 13.00
CA LEU A 40 6.63 -1.71 13.04
C LEU A 40 5.93 -0.36 12.87
N SER A 41 6.38 0.63 13.65
CA SER A 41 6.02 2.04 13.48
C SER A 41 7.24 2.77 12.92
N ILE A 42 7.18 3.22 11.67
CA ILE A 42 8.33 3.75 10.92
C ILE A 42 8.12 5.23 10.67
N ARG A 43 9.06 6.06 11.13
CA ARG A 43 8.99 7.52 10.94
C ARG A 43 9.46 7.90 9.53
N THR A 44 8.61 8.60 8.78
CA THR A 44 8.90 9.16 7.45
C THR A 44 8.65 10.67 7.45
N GLY A 45 9.74 11.45 7.40
CA GLY A 45 9.70 12.89 7.61
C GLY A 45 8.94 13.30 8.89
N SER A 46 7.72 13.85 8.71
CA SER A 46 6.85 14.34 9.78
C SER A 46 5.73 13.37 10.19
N VAL A 47 5.57 12.23 9.52
CA VAL A 47 4.54 11.24 9.83
C VAL A 47 5.16 9.92 10.28
N THR A 48 4.39 9.12 11.01
CA THR A 48 4.70 7.72 11.33
C THR A 48 3.76 6.82 10.55
N ILE A 49 4.34 5.85 9.85
CA ILE A 49 3.63 4.82 9.08
C ILE A 49 3.68 3.50 9.84
N GLU A 50 2.51 2.92 10.07
CA GLU A 50 2.39 1.60 10.65
C GLU A 50 2.52 0.53 9.56
N ALA A 51 3.24 -0.54 9.86
CA ALA A 51 3.53 -1.62 8.94
C ALA A 51 3.51 -2.98 9.65
N VAL A 52 3.22 -4.02 8.87
CA VAL A 52 3.56 -5.40 9.21
C VAL A 52 4.59 -5.94 8.22
N VAL A 53 5.61 -6.61 8.74
CA VAL A 53 6.71 -7.17 7.94
C VAL A 53 6.88 -8.66 8.22
N GLY A 54 7.00 -9.47 7.16
CA GLY A 54 7.16 -10.91 7.29
C GLY A 54 7.77 -11.55 6.06
N GLY A 55 8.28 -12.77 6.22
CA GLY A 55 8.90 -13.54 5.14
C GLY A 55 10.35 -13.18 4.85
N GLN A 56 10.91 -13.84 3.83
CA GLN A 56 12.29 -13.68 3.37
C GLN A 56 12.32 -13.75 1.85
N GLY A 57 13.15 -12.93 1.20
CA GLY A 57 13.31 -12.90 -0.25
C GLY A 57 13.24 -11.48 -0.80
N PRO A 58 12.99 -11.32 -2.12
CA PRO A 58 12.82 -9.99 -2.72
C PRO A 58 11.71 -9.18 -2.02
N PRO A 59 11.91 -7.87 -1.80
CA PRO A 59 10.95 -7.05 -1.06
C PRO A 59 9.71 -6.70 -1.90
N VAL A 60 8.54 -6.85 -1.28
CA VAL A 60 7.23 -6.55 -1.86
C VAL A 60 6.44 -5.67 -0.91
N LEU A 61 6.09 -4.47 -1.37
CA LEU A 61 5.25 -3.52 -0.65
C LEU A 61 3.78 -3.72 -1.03
N LEU A 62 2.91 -3.96 -0.05
CA LEU A 62 1.46 -4.09 -0.19
C LEU A 62 0.76 -2.83 0.32
N LEU A 63 -0.02 -2.18 -0.54
CA LEU A 63 -0.73 -0.93 -0.22
C LEU A 63 -2.24 -1.13 -0.32
N HIS A 64 -2.94 -0.89 0.79
CA HIS A 64 -4.39 -1.07 0.89
C HIS A 64 -5.20 0.06 0.24
N GLY A 65 -6.53 -0.16 0.17
CA GLY A 65 -7.51 0.76 -0.36
C GLY A 65 -8.41 1.45 0.68
N TYR A 66 -9.34 2.26 0.20
CA TYR A 66 -10.41 2.86 1.00
C TYR A 66 -11.61 1.90 1.06
N PRO A 67 -12.33 1.80 2.20
CA PRO A 67 -12.04 2.36 3.53
C PRO A 67 -11.39 1.29 4.45
N GLN A 68 -10.32 0.65 4.00
CA GLN A 68 -9.65 -0.45 4.71
C GLN A 68 -8.34 0.01 5.38
N SER A 69 -7.56 -0.96 5.85
CA SER A 69 -6.19 -0.83 6.36
C SER A 69 -5.33 -1.95 5.77
N HIS A 70 -4.05 -2.04 6.16
CA HIS A 70 -3.16 -3.14 5.76
C HIS A 70 -3.76 -4.53 6.03
N VAL A 71 -4.72 -4.64 6.96
CA VAL A 71 -5.42 -5.89 7.32
C VAL A 71 -6.14 -6.55 6.14
N MET A 72 -6.48 -5.83 5.07
CA MET A 72 -7.05 -6.46 3.86
C MET A 72 -6.14 -7.52 3.24
N TRP A 73 -4.85 -7.46 3.52
CA TRP A 73 -3.87 -8.42 2.99
C TRP A 73 -3.72 -9.69 3.83
N HIS A 74 -4.49 -9.87 4.91
CA HIS A 74 -4.29 -10.98 5.85
C HIS A 74 -4.39 -12.39 5.24
N LEU A 75 -5.16 -12.57 4.16
CA LEU A 75 -5.28 -13.85 3.44
C LEU A 75 -4.22 -14.06 2.37
N VAL A 76 -3.58 -12.98 1.89
CA VAL A 76 -2.63 -13.00 0.77
C VAL A 76 -1.18 -12.90 1.26
N ALA A 77 -0.91 -12.02 2.21
CA ALA A 77 0.44 -11.72 2.69
C ALA A 77 1.16 -12.95 3.28
N PRO A 78 0.55 -13.84 4.08
CA PRO A 78 1.24 -15.03 4.59
C PRO A 78 1.72 -15.95 3.47
N ALA A 79 0.91 -16.12 2.42
CA ALA A 79 1.31 -16.89 1.26
C ALA A 79 2.44 -16.18 0.49
N LEU A 80 2.37 -14.88 0.25
CA LEU A 80 3.49 -14.17 -0.40
C LEU A 80 4.78 -14.25 0.43
N ALA A 81 4.69 -14.22 1.76
CA ALA A 81 5.83 -14.29 2.68
C ALA A 81 6.60 -15.62 2.66
N GLU A 82 6.09 -16.66 2.00
CA GLU A 82 6.85 -17.91 1.77
C GLU A 82 8.02 -17.73 0.78
N GLN A 83 7.98 -16.69 -0.06
CA GLN A 83 8.98 -16.45 -1.13
C GLN A 83 9.52 -15.03 -1.17
N PHE A 84 8.84 -14.10 -0.50
CA PHE A 84 9.14 -12.66 -0.55
C PHE A 84 9.25 -12.10 0.87
N THR A 85 9.97 -10.99 1.01
CA THR A 85 9.83 -10.15 2.20
C THR A 85 8.68 -9.17 1.99
N VAL A 86 7.57 -9.43 2.65
CA VAL A 86 6.33 -8.68 2.51
C VAL A 86 6.28 -7.56 3.54
N VAL A 87 6.04 -6.33 3.06
CA VAL A 87 5.80 -5.13 3.88
C VAL A 87 4.40 -4.64 3.54
N ALA A 88 3.44 -4.75 4.47
CA ALA A 88 2.10 -4.18 4.27
C ALA A 88 1.93 -2.98 5.20
N THR A 89 1.66 -1.81 4.63
CA THR A 89 1.60 -0.54 5.36
C THR A 89 0.20 0.02 5.44
N ASP A 90 -0.09 0.78 6.49
CA ASP A 90 -1.22 1.70 6.53
C ASP A 90 -0.83 3.01 5.85
N LEU A 91 -1.60 3.43 4.86
CA LEU A 91 -1.39 4.73 4.21
C LEU A 91 -1.55 5.87 5.24
N ARG A 92 -0.84 7.00 5.06
CA ARG A 92 -1.11 8.21 5.87
C ARG A 92 -2.61 8.53 5.86
N GLY A 93 -3.18 8.85 7.01
CA GLY A 93 -4.62 9.08 7.13
C GLY A 93 -5.46 7.84 7.42
N TYR A 94 -4.91 6.63 7.27
CA TYR A 94 -5.64 5.37 7.40
C TYR A 94 -5.07 4.50 8.52
N GLY A 95 -5.83 3.46 8.88
CA GLY A 95 -5.41 2.46 9.87
C GLY A 95 -4.90 3.09 11.15
N ASP A 96 -3.73 2.64 11.62
CA ASP A 96 -3.05 3.23 12.79
C ASP A 96 -1.93 4.22 12.40
N SER A 97 -1.68 4.44 11.10
CA SER A 97 -0.76 5.48 10.62
C SER A 97 -1.19 6.89 11.01
N SER A 98 -0.22 7.80 10.99
CA SER A 98 -0.44 9.23 11.28
C SER A 98 -1.47 9.86 10.36
N LYS A 99 -2.29 10.75 10.92
CA LYS A 99 -3.40 11.43 10.24
C LYS A 99 -3.22 12.95 10.32
N PRO A 100 -2.21 13.52 9.63
CA PRO A 100 -1.93 14.95 9.69
C PRO A 100 -3.12 15.79 9.20
N THR A 101 -3.25 17.03 9.67
CA THR A 101 -4.25 17.95 9.12
C THR A 101 -3.98 18.19 7.63
N GLY A 102 -5.03 18.24 6.81
CA GLY A 102 -4.91 18.65 5.41
C GLY A 102 -4.47 20.11 5.25
N ASP A 103 -3.91 20.44 4.09
CA ASP A 103 -3.62 21.80 3.65
C ASP A 103 -4.66 22.29 2.64
N ALA A 104 -4.64 23.59 2.32
CA ALA A 104 -5.62 24.23 1.46
C ALA A 104 -5.64 23.65 0.03
N GLU A 105 -4.52 23.12 -0.45
CA GLU A 105 -4.37 22.50 -1.77
C GLU A 105 -4.45 20.95 -1.71
N HIS A 106 -4.78 20.39 -0.53
CA HIS A 106 -4.88 18.95 -0.26
C HIS A 106 -3.58 18.17 -0.55
N ARG A 107 -2.42 18.85 -0.66
CA ARG A 107 -1.14 18.23 -1.06
C ARG A 107 -0.62 17.23 -0.03
N THR A 108 -1.02 17.39 1.23
CA THR A 108 -0.76 16.49 2.35
C THR A 108 -1.25 15.08 2.05
N TYR A 109 -2.34 14.95 1.28
CA TYR A 109 -2.93 13.66 0.90
C TYR A 109 -2.87 13.37 -0.61
N SER A 110 -2.05 14.13 -1.34
CA SER A 110 -1.72 13.79 -2.74
C SER A 110 -1.04 12.43 -2.84
N LYS A 111 -1.26 11.71 -3.94
CA LYS A 111 -0.60 10.41 -4.17
C LYS A 111 0.92 10.54 -4.16
N ARG A 112 1.47 11.70 -4.54
CA ARG A 112 2.91 11.98 -4.48
C ARG A 112 3.42 12.01 -3.04
N SER A 113 2.72 12.69 -2.14
CA SER A 113 3.05 12.68 -0.70
C SER A 113 2.92 11.28 -0.09
N MET A 114 1.85 10.56 -0.43
CA MET A 114 1.63 9.19 0.05
C MET A 114 2.70 8.23 -0.49
N ALA A 115 3.09 8.35 -1.76
CA ALA A 115 4.13 7.55 -2.39
C ALA A 115 5.50 7.79 -1.76
N ARG A 116 5.82 9.06 -1.47
CA ARG A 116 7.06 9.44 -0.79
C ARG A 116 7.20 8.74 0.57
N ASP A 117 6.13 8.67 1.37
CA ASP A 117 6.19 7.93 2.63
C ASP A 117 6.57 6.47 2.42
N GLN A 118 6.00 5.82 1.40
CA GLN A 118 6.27 4.41 1.17
C GLN A 118 7.70 4.17 0.71
N VAL A 119 8.26 5.08 -0.11
CA VAL A 119 9.69 5.06 -0.46
C VAL A 119 10.55 5.21 0.79
N GLU A 120 10.23 6.14 1.68
CA GLU A 120 10.96 6.35 2.94
C GLU A 120 10.85 5.13 3.88
N VAL A 121 9.67 4.48 3.96
CA VAL A 121 9.48 3.23 4.71
C VAL A 121 10.40 2.14 4.16
N MET A 122 10.40 1.92 2.85
CA MET A 122 11.21 0.87 2.23
C MET A 122 12.71 1.17 2.38
N THR A 123 13.14 2.42 2.23
CA THR A 123 14.53 2.82 2.54
C THR A 123 14.89 2.55 4.01
N ALA A 124 14.01 2.89 4.96
CA ALA A 124 14.28 2.67 6.39
C ALA A 124 14.43 1.18 6.75
N LEU A 125 13.78 0.30 5.99
CA LEU A 125 13.92 -1.16 6.11
C LEU A 125 15.11 -1.73 5.32
N GLY A 126 15.86 -0.89 4.61
CA GLY A 126 17.05 -1.28 3.83
C GLY A 126 16.75 -1.76 2.41
N PHE A 127 15.56 -1.49 1.87
CA PHE A 127 15.16 -1.88 0.52
C PHE A 127 15.30 -0.72 -0.47
N GLU A 128 16.35 -0.78 -1.29
CA GLU A 128 16.59 0.20 -2.35
C GLU A 128 15.68 -0.05 -3.57
N ARG A 129 15.46 -1.31 -3.97
CA ARG A 129 14.48 -1.64 -5.01
C ARG A 129 13.46 -2.67 -4.51
N PHE A 130 12.20 -2.50 -4.91
CA PHE A 130 11.10 -3.36 -4.45
C PHE A 130 9.96 -3.44 -5.47
N ALA A 131 9.15 -4.50 -5.36
CA ALA A 131 7.89 -4.57 -6.09
C ALA A 131 6.78 -3.88 -5.30
N VAL A 132 5.79 -3.33 -5.98
CA VAL A 132 4.61 -2.72 -5.36
C VAL A 132 3.36 -3.46 -5.81
N VAL A 133 2.48 -3.80 -4.86
CA VAL A 133 1.11 -4.27 -5.11
C VAL A 133 0.16 -3.32 -4.41
N GLY A 134 -0.70 -2.64 -5.17
CA GLY A 134 -1.62 -1.64 -4.64
C GLY A 134 -3.06 -1.91 -5.03
N HIS A 135 -3.97 -1.90 -4.05
CA HIS A 135 -5.42 -1.99 -4.26
C HIS A 135 -6.07 -0.62 -4.06
N ASP A 136 -7.04 -0.27 -4.92
CA ASP A 136 -7.80 0.99 -4.85
C ASP A 136 -6.90 2.23 -4.64
N ARG A 137 -6.96 2.92 -3.48
CA ARG A 137 -6.08 4.06 -3.17
C ARG A 137 -4.61 3.67 -3.23
N GLY A 138 -4.24 2.52 -2.69
CA GLY A 138 -2.89 1.97 -2.75
C GLY A 138 -2.41 1.72 -4.18
N GLY A 139 -3.31 1.33 -5.08
CA GLY A 139 -2.99 1.21 -6.52
C GLY A 139 -2.66 2.56 -7.15
N ARG A 140 -3.38 3.62 -6.77
CA ARG A 140 -3.15 5.00 -7.22
C ARG A 140 -1.85 5.57 -6.66
N VAL A 141 -1.55 5.27 -5.40
CA VAL A 141 -0.25 5.57 -4.79
C VAL A 141 0.87 4.86 -5.54
N GLY A 142 0.71 3.56 -5.82
CA GLY A 142 1.67 2.78 -6.61
C GLY A 142 1.91 3.33 -8.01
N HIS A 143 0.87 3.77 -8.71
CA HIS A 143 0.99 4.41 -10.02
C HIS A 143 1.83 5.70 -9.96
N ARG A 144 1.53 6.59 -9.02
CA ARG A 144 2.30 7.82 -8.82
C ARG A 144 3.74 7.53 -8.39
N LEU A 145 3.95 6.56 -7.51
CA LEU A 145 5.28 6.10 -7.08
C LEU A 145 6.11 5.63 -8.29
N ALA A 146 5.52 4.85 -9.20
CA ALA A 146 6.18 4.38 -10.41
C ALA A 146 6.58 5.50 -11.38
N LEU A 147 5.82 6.61 -11.42
CA LEU A 147 6.14 7.78 -12.26
C LEU A 147 7.23 8.66 -11.65
N ASP A 148 7.18 8.84 -10.33
CA ASP A 148 8.09 9.74 -9.59
C ASP A 148 9.42 9.07 -9.22
N HIS A 149 9.42 7.75 -9.02
CA HIS A 149 10.55 6.96 -8.54
C HIS A 149 10.75 5.65 -9.34
N PRO A 150 10.75 5.67 -10.69
CA PRO A 150 10.82 4.45 -11.50
C PRO A 150 12.04 3.57 -11.19
N GLU A 151 13.16 4.16 -10.75
CA GLU A 151 14.38 3.47 -10.36
C GLU A 151 14.20 2.56 -9.13
N ARG A 152 13.23 2.88 -8.26
CA ARG A 152 12.95 2.14 -7.02
C ARG A 152 12.08 0.90 -7.26
N LEU A 153 11.38 0.79 -8.38
CA LEU A 153 10.48 -0.34 -8.63
C LEU A 153 11.13 -1.43 -9.47
N THR A 154 10.86 -2.68 -9.08
CA THR A 154 11.10 -3.86 -9.93
C THR A 154 9.88 -4.20 -10.79
N GLY A 155 8.68 -3.87 -10.30
CA GLY A 155 7.40 -4.07 -10.98
C GLY A 155 6.26 -3.48 -10.16
N LEU A 156 5.11 -3.27 -10.82
CA LEU A 156 3.89 -2.76 -10.20
C LEU A 156 2.72 -3.70 -10.49
N ALA A 157 1.93 -4.02 -9.47
CA ALA A 157 0.61 -4.61 -9.62
C ALA A 157 -0.46 -3.65 -9.09
N VAL A 158 -1.48 -3.37 -9.90
CA VAL A 158 -2.63 -2.54 -9.52
C VAL A 158 -3.90 -3.38 -9.52
N LEU A 159 -4.67 -3.28 -8.43
CA LEU A 159 -5.86 -4.08 -8.18
C LEU A 159 -7.11 -3.19 -8.16
N ASP A 160 -8.04 -3.52 -9.06
CA ASP A 160 -9.38 -2.96 -9.25
C ASP A 160 -9.43 -1.44 -9.47
N ILE A 161 -8.51 -0.93 -10.29
CA ILE A 161 -8.47 0.48 -10.67
C ILE A 161 -8.17 0.69 -12.16
N VAL A 162 -8.64 1.82 -12.67
CA VAL A 162 -8.04 2.53 -13.81
C VAL A 162 -7.40 3.84 -13.32
N PRO A 163 -6.47 4.45 -14.09
CA PRO A 163 -5.78 5.68 -13.70
C PRO A 163 -6.73 6.80 -13.29
N THR A 164 -6.37 7.56 -12.25
CA THR A 164 -7.23 8.60 -11.67
C THR A 164 -7.64 9.65 -12.69
N PHE A 165 -6.68 10.12 -13.49
CA PHE A 165 -6.96 11.03 -14.60
C PHE A 165 -8.03 10.49 -15.57
N HIS A 166 -7.92 9.22 -15.97
CA HIS A 166 -8.88 8.58 -16.88
C HIS A 166 -10.29 8.55 -16.28
N VAL A 167 -10.43 8.27 -14.98
CA VAL A 167 -11.75 8.27 -14.31
C VAL A 167 -12.44 9.62 -14.43
N PHE A 168 -11.72 10.73 -14.22
CA PHE A 168 -12.30 12.07 -14.28
C PHE A 168 -12.52 12.55 -15.73
N ASP A 169 -11.65 12.19 -16.66
CA ASP A 169 -11.76 12.58 -18.08
C ASP A 169 -12.90 11.83 -18.80
N ALA A 170 -13.13 10.56 -18.44
CA ALA A 170 -14.11 9.69 -19.09
C ALA A 170 -15.42 9.50 -18.32
N VAL A 171 -15.68 10.28 -17.27
CA VAL A 171 -16.86 10.07 -16.41
C VAL A 171 -18.17 10.20 -17.21
N ASP A 172 -18.99 9.16 -17.12
CA ASP A 172 -20.33 9.13 -17.67
C ASP A 172 -21.40 8.98 -16.57
N ARG A 173 -22.67 8.87 -16.96
CA ARG A 173 -23.78 8.68 -16.02
C ARG A 173 -23.62 7.41 -15.18
N PHE A 174 -23.14 6.31 -15.77
CA PHE A 174 -22.99 5.05 -15.07
C PHE A 174 -21.93 5.17 -13.97
N MET A 175 -20.75 5.69 -14.32
CA MET A 175 -19.65 5.93 -13.38
C MET A 175 -20.03 6.93 -12.29
N ALA A 176 -20.71 8.03 -12.62
CA ALA A 176 -21.13 9.01 -11.63
C ALA A 176 -22.09 8.43 -10.58
N ILE A 177 -22.98 7.50 -10.96
CA ILE A 177 -23.90 6.83 -10.04
C ILE A 177 -23.18 5.74 -9.25
N ALA A 178 -22.45 4.85 -9.94
CA ALA A 178 -21.77 3.72 -9.31
C ALA A 178 -20.69 4.19 -8.32
N TYR A 179 -19.90 5.18 -8.73
CA TYR A 179 -18.81 5.77 -7.97
C TYR A 179 -19.13 7.18 -7.45
N TYR A 180 -20.38 7.43 -7.06
CA TYR A 180 -20.82 8.73 -6.50
C TYR A 180 -19.95 9.27 -5.37
N HIS A 181 -19.28 8.37 -4.63
CA HIS A 181 -18.37 8.71 -3.55
C HIS A 181 -17.16 9.55 -4.02
N TRP A 182 -16.72 9.44 -5.27
CA TRP A 182 -15.66 10.29 -5.82
C TRP A 182 -16.04 11.77 -5.80
N PHE A 183 -17.31 12.07 -6.08
CA PHE A 183 -17.85 13.44 -6.09
C PHE A 183 -18.32 13.89 -4.71
N PHE A 184 -18.84 12.95 -3.90
CA PHE A 184 -19.31 13.24 -2.55
C PHE A 184 -18.16 13.50 -1.57
N LEU A 185 -17.13 12.63 -1.54
CA LEU A 185 -15.98 12.77 -0.64
C LEU A 185 -15.09 13.97 -1.02
N ALA A 186 -15.12 14.38 -2.29
CA ALA A 186 -14.43 15.57 -2.77
C ALA A 186 -15.19 16.89 -2.52
N GLN A 187 -16.40 16.86 -1.93
CA GLN A 187 -17.11 18.10 -1.58
C GLN A 187 -16.33 18.91 -0.51
N PRO A 188 -16.49 20.25 -0.49
CA PRO A 188 -15.81 21.10 0.49
C PRO A 188 -16.04 20.67 1.94
N HIS A 189 -15.01 20.87 2.77
CA HIS A 189 -15.08 20.62 4.20
C HIS A 189 -16.14 21.52 4.85
N ASP A 190 -16.99 21.03 5.77
CA ASP A 190 -17.00 19.70 6.41
C ASP A 190 -18.17 18.80 5.99
N LEU A 191 -18.73 18.99 4.78
CA LEU A 191 -19.96 18.32 4.36
C LEU A 191 -19.88 16.76 4.43
N PRO A 192 -18.96 16.09 3.72
CA PRO A 192 -18.91 14.63 3.77
C PRO A 192 -18.51 14.13 5.15
N GLU A 193 -17.61 14.82 5.85
CA GLU A 193 -17.21 14.47 7.21
C GLU A 193 -18.40 14.46 8.17
N ARG A 194 -19.27 15.48 8.15
CA ARG A 194 -20.46 15.54 9.02
C ARG A 194 -21.50 14.49 8.65
N LEU A 195 -21.73 14.24 7.36
CA LEU A 195 -22.72 13.26 6.92
C LEU A 195 -22.30 11.83 7.24
N ILE A 196 -21.02 11.49 7.06
CA ILE A 196 -20.48 10.19 7.45
C ILE A 196 -20.43 10.08 8.98
N GLY A 197 -20.01 11.14 9.68
CA GLY A 197 -19.93 11.20 11.13
C GLY A 197 -21.25 10.94 11.87
N GLY A 198 -22.40 11.07 11.18
CA GLY A 198 -23.70 10.72 11.74
C GLY A 198 -23.88 9.21 11.98
N ASP A 199 -23.33 8.36 11.10
CA ASP A 199 -23.26 6.91 11.29
C ASP A 199 -22.08 6.31 10.48
N PRO A 200 -20.85 6.39 11.02
CA PRO A 200 -19.65 5.91 10.33
C PRO A 200 -19.73 4.42 9.97
N ARG A 201 -20.30 3.61 10.86
CA ARG A 201 -20.41 2.16 10.69
C ARG A 201 -21.36 1.83 9.53
N LEU A 202 -22.54 2.46 9.48
CA LEU A 202 -23.48 2.27 8.38
C LEU A 202 -22.84 2.68 7.05
N TYR A 203 -22.18 3.84 7.00
CA TYR A 203 -21.54 4.29 5.79
C TYR A 203 -20.43 3.33 5.34
N LEU A 204 -19.56 2.90 6.27
CA LEU A 204 -18.50 1.91 6.04
C LEU A 204 -19.08 0.61 5.45
N HIS A 205 -20.10 0.05 6.10
CA HIS A 205 -20.76 -1.18 5.67
C HIS A 205 -21.42 -1.06 4.30
N ARG A 206 -21.99 0.11 3.98
CA ARG A 206 -22.55 0.38 2.65
C ARG A 206 -21.48 0.45 1.57
N LYS A 207 -20.28 0.94 1.89
CA LYS A 207 -19.16 0.98 0.94
C LYS A 207 -18.59 -0.42 0.73
N ILE A 208 -18.13 -1.04 1.80
CA ILE A 208 -17.47 -2.34 1.76
C ILE A 208 -18.40 -3.45 1.25
N GLY A 209 -19.65 -3.49 1.74
CA GLY A 209 -20.61 -4.48 1.25
C GLY A 209 -21.13 -4.20 -0.16
N GLY A 210 -21.17 -2.93 -0.59
CA GLY A 210 -21.75 -2.52 -1.87
C GLY A 210 -20.82 -2.63 -3.08
N TRP A 211 -19.51 -2.53 -2.88
CA TRP A 211 -18.52 -2.76 -3.95
C TRP A 211 -18.06 -4.22 -4.03
N GLY A 212 -18.18 -4.97 -2.93
CA GLY A 212 -17.96 -6.41 -2.89
C GLY A 212 -19.21 -7.21 -3.26
N THR A 213 -19.23 -8.47 -2.85
CA THR A 213 -20.37 -9.39 -3.00
C THR A 213 -21.22 -9.53 -1.73
N GLY A 214 -21.01 -8.66 -0.74
CA GLY A 214 -21.67 -8.66 0.56
C GLY A 214 -20.66 -8.46 1.69
N LEU A 215 -21.13 -8.37 2.95
CA LEU A 215 -20.24 -8.26 4.12
C LEU A 215 -19.69 -9.61 4.59
N ASP A 216 -20.35 -10.72 4.22
CA ASP A 216 -19.99 -12.06 4.70
C ASP A 216 -18.65 -12.57 4.15
N VAL A 217 -18.09 -11.88 3.15
CA VAL A 217 -16.77 -12.20 2.59
C VAL A 217 -15.62 -11.73 3.48
N PHE A 218 -15.87 -10.77 4.40
CA PHE A 218 -14.84 -10.23 5.27
C PHE A 218 -14.73 -11.06 6.54
N ALA A 219 -13.51 -11.48 6.89
CA ALA A 219 -13.26 -12.12 8.18
C ALA A 219 -13.73 -11.18 9.32
N PRO A 220 -14.43 -11.70 10.36
CA PRO A 220 -14.95 -10.86 11.44
C PRO A 220 -13.89 -9.99 12.10
N GLU A 221 -12.67 -10.50 12.27
CA GLU A 221 -11.52 -9.80 12.81
C GLU A 221 -11.04 -8.65 11.91
N ALA A 222 -11.09 -8.84 10.59
CA ALA A 222 -10.70 -7.82 9.62
C ALA A 222 -11.75 -6.71 9.57
N LEU A 223 -13.04 -7.08 9.50
CA LEU A 223 -14.14 -6.13 9.52
C LEU A 223 -14.16 -5.29 10.80
N ALA A 224 -13.92 -5.91 11.96
CA ALA A 224 -13.83 -5.19 13.23
C ALA A 224 -12.66 -4.18 13.25
N GLU A 225 -11.55 -4.48 12.56
CA GLU A 225 -10.44 -3.54 12.45
C GLU A 225 -10.78 -2.36 11.53
N TYR A 226 -11.44 -2.61 10.40
CA TYR A 226 -11.91 -1.52 9.52
C TYR A 226 -12.87 -0.60 10.27
N GLU A 227 -13.81 -1.16 11.02
CA GLU A 227 -14.75 -0.42 11.87
C GLU A 227 -14.03 0.42 12.93
N ARG A 228 -13.01 -0.14 13.59
CA ARG A 228 -12.24 0.57 14.61
C ARG A 228 -11.46 1.75 14.00
N CYS A 229 -10.85 1.53 12.84
CA CYS A 229 -9.98 2.51 12.19
C CYS A 229 -10.77 3.61 11.48
N PHE A 230 -12.04 3.39 11.13
CA PHE A 230 -12.89 4.36 10.43
C PHE A 230 -13.47 5.42 11.38
N ASP A 231 -12.58 6.09 12.12
CA ASP A 231 -12.88 7.17 13.06
C ASP A 231 -12.95 8.55 12.36
N ALA A 232 -13.25 9.61 13.14
CA ALA A 232 -13.39 10.96 12.62
C ALA A 232 -12.12 11.50 11.92
N ALA A 233 -10.93 11.12 12.39
CA ALA A 233 -9.68 11.54 11.77
C ALA A 233 -9.44 10.81 10.44
N THR A 234 -9.74 9.50 10.38
CA THR A 234 -9.70 8.73 9.13
C THR A 234 -10.75 9.21 8.13
N ILE A 235 -11.95 9.57 8.59
CA ILE A 235 -12.99 10.16 7.74
C ILE A 235 -12.47 11.46 7.11
N HIS A 236 -11.93 12.38 7.91
CA HIS A 236 -11.36 13.62 7.37
C HIS A 236 -10.20 13.35 6.40
N ALA A 237 -9.24 12.51 6.79
CA ALA A 237 -8.08 12.20 5.98
C ALA A 237 -8.45 11.50 4.65
N SER A 238 -9.44 10.62 4.67
CA SER A 238 -9.96 10.01 3.45
C SER A 238 -10.69 11.02 2.56
N CYS A 239 -11.48 11.94 3.11
CA CYS A 239 -12.04 13.05 2.33
C CYS A 239 -10.93 13.89 1.68
N GLU A 240 -9.87 14.24 2.41
CA GLU A 240 -8.71 14.96 1.87
C GLU A 240 -8.01 14.19 0.74
N ASP A 241 -7.86 12.87 0.87
CA ASP A 241 -7.31 11.99 -0.17
C ASP A 241 -8.18 12.00 -1.45
N TYR A 242 -9.51 12.02 -1.32
CA TYR A 242 -10.42 12.17 -2.47
C TYR A 242 -10.43 13.59 -3.05
N ARG A 243 -10.32 14.63 -2.22
CA ARG A 243 -10.16 16.03 -2.69
C ARG A 243 -8.86 16.20 -3.47
N ALA A 244 -7.74 15.65 -2.97
CA ALA A 244 -6.47 15.62 -3.69
C ALA A 244 -6.58 14.90 -5.04
N ALA A 245 -7.26 13.74 -5.07
CA ALA A 245 -7.51 12.98 -6.29
C ALA A 245 -8.34 13.75 -7.34
N ALA A 246 -9.21 14.66 -6.89
CA ALA A 246 -10.04 15.52 -7.75
C ALA A 246 -9.38 16.87 -8.08
N SER A 247 -8.15 17.11 -7.62
CA SER A 247 -7.45 18.40 -7.76
C SER A 247 -5.95 18.24 -8.03
N CYS A 248 -5.10 18.39 -7.03
CA CYS A 248 -3.64 18.43 -7.20
C CYS A 248 -3.05 17.14 -7.77
N ASP A 249 -3.68 15.98 -7.59
CA ASP A 249 -3.26 14.75 -8.26
C ASP A 249 -3.53 14.80 -9.78
N LEU A 250 -4.61 15.45 -10.23
CA LEU A 250 -4.86 15.67 -11.65
C LEU A 250 -3.84 16.64 -12.25
N GLU A 251 -3.42 17.67 -11.50
CA GLU A 251 -2.32 18.55 -11.93
C GLU A 251 -1.02 17.76 -12.12
N HIS A 252 -0.71 16.85 -11.19
CA HIS A 252 0.46 15.99 -11.29
C HIS A 252 0.36 15.01 -12.47
N ASP A 253 -0.81 14.40 -12.69
CA ASP A 253 -1.02 13.44 -13.79
C ASP A 253 -0.99 14.15 -15.16
N GLU A 254 -1.56 15.35 -15.27
CA GLU A 254 -1.51 16.18 -16.48
C GLU A 254 -0.08 16.60 -16.83
N ALA A 255 0.73 16.96 -15.83
CA ALA A 255 2.15 17.31 -16.05
C ALA A 255 2.98 16.16 -16.62
N ASP A 256 2.56 14.91 -16.37
CA ASP A 256 3.20 13.69 -16.86
C ASP A 256 2.47 13.08 -18.07
N ARG A 257 1.51 13.79 -18.66
CA ARG A 257 0.68 13.28 -19.76
C ARG A 257 1.55 12.81 -20.93
N GLY A 258 1.26 11.59 -21.40
CA GLY A 258 2.01 10.92 -22.46
C GLY A 258 3.25 10.17 -21.99
N ARG A 259 3.70 10.33 -20.74
CA ARG A 259 4.70 9.43 -20.15
C ARG A 259 4.07 8.06 -19.90
N ARG A 260 4.78 7.00 -20.27
CA ARG A 260 4.37 5.62 -20.01
C ARG A 260 5.37 4.94 -19.07
N LEU A 261 4.86 4.13 -18.15
CA LEU A 261 5.67 3.25 -17.32
C LEU A 261 6.37 2.21 -18.21
N SER A 262 7.68 2.07 -18.05
CA SER A 262 8.50 1.08 -18.77
C SER A 262 8.73 -0.22 -17.99
N LEU A 263 8.30 -0.26 -16.72
CA LEU A 263 8.39 -1.45 -15.86
C LEU A 263 7.25 -2.44 -16.14
N PRO A 264 7.41 -3.73 -15.77
CA PRO A 264 6.32 -4.70 -15.85
C PRO A 264 5.13 -4.28 -14.98
N LEU A 265 3.94 -4.17 -15.59
CA LEU A 265 2.69 -3.83 -14.92
C LEU A 265 1.71 -5.02 -14.97
N LEU A 266 1.27 -5.48 -13.80
CA LEU A 266 0.12 -6.37 -13.66
C LEU A 266 -1.14 -5.58 -13.31
N VAL A 267 -2.22 -5.83 -14.02
CA VAL A 267 -3.53 -5.24 -13.74
C VAL A 267 -4.53 -6.35 -13.44
N LEU A 268 -5.05 -6.39 -12.21
CA LEU A 268 -6.11 -7.31 -11.82
C LEU A 268 -7.37 -6.52 -11.47
N TRP A 269 -8.55 -7.06 -11.76
CA TRP A 269 -9.82 -6.42 -11.42
C TRP A 269 -10.93 -7.46 -11.20
N GLY A 270 -11.99 -7.09 -10.50
CA GLY A 270 -13.10 -7.99 -10.21
C GLY A 270 -14.06 -8.10 -11.40
N ALA A 271 -14.28 -9.31 -11.91
CA ALA A 271 -15.20 -9.59 -13.01
C ALA A 271 -16.66 -9.19 -12.72
N LYS A 272 -17.02 -9.05 -11.44
CA LYS A 272 -18.35 -8.63 -10.98
C LYS A 272 -18.40 -7.14 -10.61
N GLY A 273 -17.26 -6.45 -10.63
CA GLY A 273 -17.11 -5.07 -10.15
C GLY A 273 -17.48 -4.01 -11.19
N VAL A 274 -17.51 -2.75 -10.74
CA VAL A 274 -17.84 -1.58 -11.57
C VAL A 274 -16.79 -1.34 -12.64
N VAL A 275 -15.50 -1.51 -12.30
CA VAL A 275 -14.38 -1.32 -13.23
C VAL A 275 -14.48 -2.24 -14.44
N HIS A 276 -14.89 -3.50 -14.24
CA HIS A 276 -15.13 -4.46 -15.33
C HIS A 276 -16.27 -4.02 -16.25
N GLN A 277 -17.33 -3.45 -15.68
CA GLN A 277 -18.51 -3.04 -16.44
C GLN A 277 -18.28 -1.73 -17.22
N ALA A 278 -17.45 -0.85 -16.68
CA ALA A 278 -17.24 0.49 -17.23
C ALA A 278 -16.15 0.57 -18.30
N TYR A 279 -15.13 -0.30 -18.25
CA TYR A 279 -13.92 -0.13 -19.05
C TYR A 279 -13.42 -1.42 -19.68
N ASP A 280 -12.78 -1.30 -20.85
CA ASP A 280 -11.74 -2.25 -21.24
C ASP A 280 -10.47 -1.92 -20.44
N VAL A 281 -10.33 -2.58 -19.30
CA VAL A 281 -9.34 -2.23 -18.28
C VAL A 281 -7.90 -2.29 -18.83
N LEU A 282 -7.58 -3.30 -19.63
CA LEU A 282 -6.23 -3.46 -20.17
C LEU A 282 -5.95 -2.45 -21.27
N GLU A 283 -6.91 -2.15 -22.14
CA GLU A 283 -6.74 -1.09 -23.14
C GLU A 283 -6.48 0.26 -22.49
N VAL A 284 -7.22 0.60 -21.42
CA VAL A 284 -6.96 1.83 -20.66
C VAL A 284 -5.53 1.88 -20.13
N TRP A 285 -5.04 0.80 -19.51
CA TRP A 285 -3.67 0.79 -18.95
C TRP A 285 -2.56 0.79 -20.01
N ARG A 286 -2.82 0.35 -21.24
CA ARG A 286 -1.84 0.43 -22.36
C ARG A 286 -1.52 1.86 -22.78
N ASP A 287 -2.37 2.82 -22.44
CA ASP A 287 -2.06 4.24 -22.62
C ASP A 287 -1.03 4.76 -21.61
N TYR A 288 -0.88 4.09 -20.47
CA TYR A 288 -0.06 4.51 -19.33
C TYR A 288 1.19 3.65 -19.10
N ALA A 289 1.31 2.50 -19.75
CA ALA A 289 2.46 1.60 -19.59
C ALA A 289 2.75 0.81 -20.87
N THR A 290 4.02 0.44 -21.06
CA THR A 290 4.47 -0.30 -22.26
C THR A 290 4.43 -1.82 -22.10
N ASP A 291 4.48 -2.33 -20.88
CA ASP A 291 4.41 -3.76 -20.56
C ASP A 291 3.22 -4.01 -19.62
N VAL A 292 2.05 -4.22 -20.22
CA VAL A 292 0.78 -4.41 -19.50
C VAL A 292 0.29 -5.84 -19.67
N ARG A 293 0.14 -6.54 -18.55
CA ARG A 293 -0.49 -7.86 -18.46
C ARG A 293 -1.53 -7.86 -17.37
N GLY A 294 -2.49 -8.78 -17.43
CA GLY A 294 -3.56 -8.79 -16.45
C GLY A 294 -4.75 -9.64 -16.84
N GLY A 295 -5.74 -9.63 -15.96
CA GLY A 295 -6.98 -10.36 -16.16
C GLY A 295 -7.95 -10.12 -15.00
N SER A 296 -9.22 -10.44 -15.25
CA SER A 296 -10.23 -10.36 -14.23
C SER A 296 -10.18 -11.56 -13.26
N ILE A 297 -10.43 -11.30 -11.99
CA ILE A 297 -10.63 -12.28 -10.91
C ILE A 297 -12.15 -12.46 -10.71
N PRO A 298 -12.69 -13.65 -10.38
CA PRO A 298 -14.12 -13.88 -10.20
C PRO A 298 -14.76 -13.22 -8.95
N SER A 299 -14.25 -12.06 -8.53
CA SER A 299 -14.66 -11.26 -7.37
C SER A 299 -15.45 -10.00 -7.75
N GLY A 300 -15.98 -9.31 -6.74
CA GLY A 300 -16.20 -7.86 -6.79
C GLY A 300 -14.90 -7.08 -6.59
N HIS A 301 -14.99 -5.91 -5.94
CA HIS A 301 -13.86 -4.99 -5.75
C HIS A 301 -12.75 -5.51 -4.82
N TYR A 302 -13.07 -6.39 -3.86
CA TYR A 302 -12.16 -6.77 -2.76
C TYR A 302 -11.43 -8.08 -3.07
N LEU A 303 -10.65 -8.10 -4.15
CA LEU A 303 -9.99 -9.28 -4.71
C LEU A 303 -9.28 -10.15 -3.66
N ALA A 304 -8.49 -9.51 -2.78
CA ALA A 304 -7.68 -10.18 -1.76
C ALA A 304 -8.50 -10.88 -0.66
N GLU A 305 -9.76 -10.51 -0.48
CA GLU A 305 -10.66 -11.09 0.54
C GLU A 305 -11.75 -11.95 -0.09
N GLU A 306 -12.25 -11.59 -1.27
CA GLU A 306 -13.27 -12.34 -2.00
C GLU A 306 -12.72 -13.58 -2.73
N CYS A 307 -11.51 -13.46 -3.30
CA CYS A 307 -10.86 -14.53 -4.07
C CYS A 307 -9.34 -14.57 -3.75
N PRO A 308 -8.98 -14.85 -2.48
CA PRO A 308 -7.59 -14.78 -2.02
C PRO A 308 -6.67 -15.75 -2.75
N GLU A 309 -7.14 -16.94 -3.12
CA GLU A 309 -6.34 -17.97 -3.79
C GLU A 309 -5.95 -17.55 -5.20
N GLU A 310 -6.91 -17.12 -6.01
CA GLU A 310 -6.67 -16.63 -7.38
C GLU A 310 -5.82 -15.36 -7.37
N THR A 311 -6.11 -14.44 -6.45
CA THR A 311 -5.33 -13.21 -6.28
C THR A 311 -3.88 -13.53 -5.92
N THR A 312 -3.66 -14.42 -4.95
CA THR A 312 -2.31 -14.86 -4.54
C THR A 312 -1.58 -15.55 -5.69
N ALA A 313 -2.25 -16.43 -6.43
CA ALA A 313 -1.64 -17.14 -7.55
C ALA A 313 -1.16 -16.18 -8.65
N ALA A 314 -2.00 -15.21 -9.03
CA ALA A 314 -1.64 -14.19 -10.01
C ALA A 314 -0.46 -13.33 -9.54
N LEU A 315 -0.50 -12.87 -8.28
CA LEU A 315 0.58 -12.06 -7.69
C LEU A 315 1.89 -12.84 -7.60
N ARG A 316 1.88 -14.08 -7.10
CA ARG A 316 3.08 -14.93 -7.05
C ARG A 316 3.70 -15.13 -8.42
N SER A 317 2.88 -15.46 -9.42
CA SER A 317 3.37 -15.66 -10.79
C SER A 317 4.01 -14.39 -11.34
N PHE A 318 3.40 -13.23 -11.12
CA PHE A 318 3.94 -11.94 -11.53
C PHE A 318 5.26 -11.61 -10.83
N LEU A 319 5.27 -11.68 -9.49
CA LEU A 319 6.40 -11.30 -8.65
C LEU A 319 7.62 -12.21 -8.89
N ALA A 320 7.41 -13.51 -9.07
CA ALA A 320 8.48 -14.46 -9.37
C ALA A 320 9.12 -14.25 -10.75
N ALA A 321 8.41 -13.59 -11.67
CA ALA A 321 8.90 -13.26 -13.01
C ALA A 321 9.56 -11.88 -13.09
N LEU A 322 9.59 -11.10 -12.00
CA LEU A 322 10.24 -9.80 -11.99
C LEU A 322 11.77 -9.95 -12.00
N PRO A 323 12.50 -8.95 -12.56
CA PRO A 323 13.95 -8.96 -12.52
C PRO A 323 14.44 -8.98 -11.07
N SER A 324 15.33 -9.92 -10.73
CA SER A 324 16.08 -9.86 -9.47
C SER A 324 16.96 -8.61 -9.46
N GLU A 325 17.32 -8.11 -8.26
CA GLU A 325 18.43 -7.15 -8.19
C GLU A 325 19.66 -7.75 -8.87
N PRO A 326 20.44 -6.97 -9.65
CA PRO A 326 21.80 -7.39 -9.94
C PRO A 326 22.52 -7.53 -8.60
N ASP A 327 23.19 -8.67 -8.36
CA ASP A 327 23.96 -8.91 -7.14
C ASP A 327 24.79 -7.67 -6.79
N ALA A 328 24.61 -7.16 -5.57
CA ALA A 328 25.54 -6.18 -5.03
C ALA A 328 26.95 -6.79 -5.12
N PRO A 329 27.95 -6.09 -5.68
CA PRO A 329 29.30 -6.62 -5.74
C PRO A 329 29.73 -7.00 -4.31
N PRO A 330 30.39 -8.16 -4.12
CA PRO A 330 30.75 -8.63 -2.79
C PRO A 330 31.57 -7.53 -2.09
N ALA A 331 31.14 -7.19 -0.87
CA ALA A 331 31.83 -6.24 -0.03
C ALA A 331 33.26 -6.75 0.25
N GLY A 332 34.24 -6.25 -0.50
CA GLY A 332 35.64 -6.60 -0.26
C GLY A 332 36.56 -6.76 -1.48
N ALA A 333 36.34 -6.10 -2.61
CA ALA A 333 37.41 -5.91 -3.58
C ALA A 333 38.24 -4.67 -3.20
N PRO A 334 39.48 -4.81 -2.70
CA PRO A 334 40.36 -3.66 -2.53
C PRO A 334 40.68 -3.04 -3.89
N LYS A 335 40.77 -1.70 -3.91
CA LYS A 335 41.36 -0.93 -5.02
C LYS A 335 42.81 -1.34 -5.26
#